data_AF-A0A252C7H0-F1
#
_entry.id   AF-A0A252C7H0-F1
#
_cell.length_a   1.000
_cell.length_b   1.000
_cell.length_c   1.000
_cell.angle_alpha   90.00
_cell.angle_beta   90.00
_cell.angle_gamma   90.00
#
_symmetry.space_group_name_H-M   'P 1'
#
loop_
_entity.id
_entity.type
_entity.pdbx_description
1 polymer ?
#
loop_
_entity_poly.entity_id
_entity_poly.type
_entity_poly.pdbx_seq_one_letter_code
_entity_poly.pdbx_strand_id
1 'polypeptide(L)'
;MSGAGPAAAGLSLRLLAYLGLMHPDTTTRWTVDQIEELQAGARTIWAEVDLYCDGPAASVLTRAISAVTSHDPDWWPGAFVLRGVDRATPMDIIDLTLPALWGTEWLQRVTAALPATRARFAAELRLDTLAGIMNDRLEDLRAAAEADRPVEASERVEDAIARAGAALTKLGPVWIFGNPDGSAALAVSPPEWRSHASL
;
A
#
# COMPACT_ATOMS: atom_id res chain seq x y z
N MET A 1 16.46 9.05 -24.94
CA MET A 1 16.02 8.52 -23.62
C MET A 1 15.19 9.62 -22.96
N SER A 2 13.89 9.63 -23.22
CA SER A 2 12.99 10.62 -22.62
C SER A 2 12.70 10.19 -21.19
N GLY A 3 13.27 10.89 -20.22
CA GLY A 3 12.87 10.79 -18.83
C GLY A 3 11.44 11.28 -18.71
N ALA A 4 10.49 10.36 -18.54
CA ALA A 4 9.18 10.70 -18.05
C ALA A 4 9.37 11.25 -16.62
N GLY A 5 9.22 12.55 -16.45
CA GLY A 5 9.05 13.14 -15.11
C GLY A 5 7.88 12.47 -14.40
N PRO A 6 7.85 12.47 -13.05
CA PRO A 6 6.79 11.82 -12.31
C PRO A 6 5.47 12.47 -12.73
N ALA A 7 4.65 11.72 -13.48
CA ALA A 7 3.25 12.06 -13.64
C ALA A 7 2.70 12.30 -12.23
N ALA A 8 1.81 13.29 -12.08
CA ALA A 8 1.08 13.52 -10.85
C ALA A 8 0.21 12.29 -10.55
N ALA A 9 0.83 11.23 -10.08
CA ALA A 9 0.25 9.92 -9.90
C ALA A 9 -0.52 9.98 -8.58
N GLY A 10 -1.84 9.89 -8.68
CA GLY A 10 -2.69 9.74 -7.52
C GLY A 10 -2.28 8.52 -6.69
N LEU A 11 -2.75 8.50 -5.44
CA LEU A 11 -2.63 7.33 -4.58
C LEU A 11 -3.16 6.09 -5.31
N SER A 12 -2.48 4.95 -5.17
CA SER A 12 -2.88 3.67 -5.77
C SER A 12 -2.69 2.55 -4.75
N LEU A 13 -3.41 1.43 -4.94
CA LEU A 13 -3.27 0.24 -4.07
C LEU A 13 -1.82 -0.24 -4.04
N ARG A 14 -1.17 -0.29 -5.21
CA ARG A 14 0.23 -0.69 -5.35
C ARG A 14 1.18 0.23 -4.56
N LEU A 15 0.99 1.55 -4.65
CA LEU A 15 1.80 2.50 -3.90
C LEU A 15 1.60 2.34 -2.39
N LEU A 16 0.36 2.17 -1.94
CA LEU A 16 0.06 1.92 -0.53
C LEU A 16 0.70 0.62 -0.05
N ALA A 17 0.59 -0.46 -0.82
CA ALA A 17 1.19 -1.74 -0.48
C ALA A 17 2.72 -1.66 -0.41
N TYR A 18 3.34 -0.96 -1.37
CA TYR A 18 4.76 -0.65 -1.32
C TYR A 18 5.14 0.08 -0.02
N LEU A 19 4.42 1.16 0.31
CA LEU A 19 4.67 1.93 1.52
C LEU A 19 4.53 1.10 2.79
N GLY A 20 3.49 0.26 2.87
CA GLY A 20 3.27 -0.57 4.05
C GLY A 20 4.29 -1.69 4.21
N LEU A 21 4.81 -2.25 3.13
CA LEU A 21 5.93 -3.21 3.23
C LEU A 21 7.26 -2.53 3.60
N MET A 22 7.47 -1.29 3.18
CA MET A 22 8.63 -0.49 3.61
C MET A 22 8.50 0.01 5.05
N HIS A 23 7.27 0.18 5.52
CA HIS A 23 6.94 0.68 6.85
C HIS A 23 5.86 -0.20 7.50
N PRO A 24 6.19 -1.46 7.82
CA PRO A 24 5.24 -2.37 8.43
C PRO A 24 4.80 -1.83 9.79
N ASP A 25 3.71 -2.38 10.30
CA ASP A 25 3.19 -1.98 11.60
C ASP A 25 4.32 -1.97 12.67
N THR A 26 4.41 -0.83 13.36
CA THR A 26 5.42 -0.56 14.38
C THR A 26 5.05 -1.08 15.77
N THR A 27 3.79 -1.50 15.99
CA THR A 27 3.41 -2.16 17.25
C THR A 27 4.03 -3.56 17.34
N THR A 28 4.32 -4.13 16.17
CA THR A 28 4.95 -5.42 15.97
C THR A 28 6.49 -5.32 16.03
N ARG A 29 7.14 -6.25 16.74
CA ARG A 29 8.61 -6.32 16.81
C ARG A 29 9.18 -7.24 15.73
N TRP A 30 9.54 -6.66 14.59
CA TRP A 30 10.16 -7.38 13.48
C TRP A 30 11.64 -7.67 13.72
N THR A 31 12.12 -8.84 13.28
CA THR A 31 13.56 -9.12 13.19
C THR A 31 14.17 -8.45 11.95
N VAL A 32 15.50 -8.32 11.91
CA VAL A 32 16.22 -7.77 10.74
C VAL A 32 15.90 -8.58 9.48
N ASP A 33 16.00 -9.90 9.56
CA ASP A 33 15.72 -10.80 8.43
C ASP A 33 14.27 -10.65 7.93
N GLN A 34 13.29 -10.48 8.83
CA GLN A 34 11.90 -10.25 8.45
C GLN A 34 11.71 -8.90 7.75
N ILE A 35 12.35 -7.84 8.24
CA ILE A 35 12.34 -6.54 7.59
C ILE A 35 12.97 -6.63 6.19
N GLU A 36 14.07 -7.36 6.03
CA GLU A 36 14.72 -7.55 4.73
C GLU A 36 13.80 -8.26 3.72
N GLU A 37 13.05 -9.28 4.16
CA GLU A 37 12.06 -9.98 3.32
C GLU A 37 10.88 -9.08 2.95
N LEU A 38 10.35 -8.28 3.88
CA LEU A 38 9.28 -7.31 3.60
C LEU A 38 9.75 -6.24 2.60
N GLN A 39 10.95 -5.71 2.77
CA GLN A 39 11.55 -4.74 1.85
C GLN A 39 11.83 -5.35 0.47
N ALA A 40 12.23 -6.63 0.41
CA ALA A 40 12.36 -7.34 -0.86
C ALA A 40 11.00 -7.46 -1.55
N GLY A 41 9.95 -7.80 -0.81
CA GLY A 41 8.57 -7.81 -1.31
C GLY A 41 8.12 -6.44 -1.83
N ALA A 42 8.42 -5.36 -1.10
CA ALA A 42 8.13 -3.99 -1.53
C ALA A 42 8.78 -3.68 -2.89
N ARG A 43 10.07 -4.00 -3.04
CA ARG A 43 10.80 -3.80 -4.31
C ARG A 43 10.18 -4.60 -5.46
N THR A 44 9.70 -5.82 -5.20
CA THR A 44 8.97 -6.61 -6.20
C THR A 44 7.66 -5.92 -6.59
N ILE A 45 6.83 -5.49 -5.64
CA ILE A 45 5.58 -4.75 -5.91
C ILE A 45 5.85 -3.49 -6.74
N TRP A 46 6.95 -2.80 -6.46
CA TRP A 46 7.33 -1.58 -7.19
C TRP A 46 7.78 -1.86 -8.63
N ALA A 47 8.54 -2.92 -8.83
CA ALA A 47 9.11 -3.28 -10.13
C ALA A 47 8.08 -3.90 -11.09
N GLU A 48 7.10 -4.64 -10.57
CA GLU A 48 6.12 -5.33 -11.38
C GLU A 48 5.02 -4.37 -11.90
N VAL A 49 4.79 -4.44 -13.22
CA VAL A 49 3.76 -3.63 -13.92
C VAL A 49 2.38 -4.24 -13.71
N ASP A 50 2.31 -5.56 -13.66
CA ASP A 50 1.12 -6.34 -13.37
C ASP A 50 1.36 -7.13 -12.08
N LEU A 51 0.46 -7.01 -11.10
CA LEU A 51 0.55 -7.72 -9.81
C LEU A 51 0.23 -9.23 -9.93
N TYR A 52 0.46 -9.80 -11.12
CA TYR A 52 0.40 -11.24 -11.38
C TYR A 52 1.81 -11.77 -11.29
N CYS A 53 2.25 -12.13 -10.09
CA CYS A 53 3.58 -12.71 -9.91
C CYS A 53 3.55 -14.19 -10.23
N ASP A 54 4.24 -14.60 -11.30
CA ASP A 54 4.66 -15.99 -11.51
C ASP A 54 6.18 -16.12 -11.22
N GLY A 55 6.66 -17.36 -11.07
CA GLY A 55 8.08 -17.65 -10.97
C GLY A 55 8.81 -16.98 -9.77
N PRO A 56 10.01 -16.39 -9.97
CA PRO A 56 10.83 -15.84 -8.88
C PRO A 56 10.19 -14.65 -8.14
N ALA A 57 9.32 -13.86 -8.79
CA ALA A 57 8.62 -12.76 -8.12
C ALA A 57 7.60 -13.32 -7.10
N ALA A 58 6.93 -14.42 -7.44
CA ALA A 58 6.01 -15.11 -6.55
C ALA A 58 6.74 -15.65 -5.31
N SER A 59 7.99 -16.12 -5.45
CA SER A 59 8.76 -16.63 -4.32
C SER A 59 9.18 -15.53 -3.35
N VAL A 60 9.54 -14.34 -3.83
CA VAL A 60 9.88 -13.19 -2.97
C VAL A 60 8.67 -12.73 -2.18
N LEU A 61 7.51 -12.54 -2.84
CA LEU A 61 6.29 -12.18 -2.11
C LEU A 61 5.88 -13.28 -1.14
N THR A 62 5.96 -14.56 -1.52
CA THR A 62 5.69 -15.69 -0.62
C THR A 62 6.55 -15.68 0.64
N ARG A 63 7.82 -15.26 0.54
CA ARG A 63 8.67 -15.09 1.74
C ARG A 63 8.23 -13.93 2.61
N ALA A 64 7.83 -12.80 2.03
CA ALA A 64 7.22 -11.70 2.77
C ALA A 64 5.93 -12.17 3.48
N ILE A 65 5.05 -12.92 2.79
CA ILE A 65 3.87 -13.58 3.38
C ILE A 65 4.28 -14.48 4.55
N SER A 66 5.30 -15.32 4.36
CA SER A 66 5.78 -16.24 5.39
C SER A 66 6.31 -15.49 6.60
N ALA A 67 6.98 -14.36 6.41
CA ALA A 67 7.45 -13.51 7.49
C ALA A 67 6.28 -12.95 8.31
N VAL A 68 5.21 -12.48 7.65
CA VAL A 68 4.02 -11.98 8.35
C VAL A 68 3.27 -13.11 9.05
N THR A 69 2.97 -14.21 8.37
CA THR A 69 2.24 -15.34 8.96
C THR A 69 2.98 -16.01 10.12
N SER A 70 4.31 -16.00 10.10
CA SER A 70 5.10 -16.47 11.24
C SER A 70 4.98 -15.55 12.47
N HIS A 71 4.68 -14.28 12.25
CA HIS A 71 4.58 -13.27 13.30
C HIS A 71 3.13 -13.08 13.80
N ASP A 72 2.20 -13.00 12.86
CA ASP A 72 0.76 -12.91 13.07
C ASP A 72 0.06 -13.89 12.11
N PRO A 73 -0.18 -15.13 12.57
CA PRO A 73 -0.79 -16.18 11.75
C PRO A 73 -2.21 -15.86 11.30
N ASP A 74 -2.90 -14.91 11.96
CA ASP A 74 -4.30 -14.61 11.67
C ASP A 74 -4.45 -13.57 10.55
N TRP A 75 -3.39 -12.85 10.20
CA TRP A 75 -3.49 -11.61 9.42
C TRP A 75 -3.17 -11.74 7.92
N TRP A 76 -2.26 -12.62 7.52
CA TRP A 76 -1.89 -12.80 6.10
C TRP A 76 -2.36 -14.13 5.43
N PRO A 77 -2.83 -15.20 6.10
CA PRO A 77 -3.10 -16.47 5.40
C PRO A 77 -4.28 -16.39 4.42
N GLY A 78 -5.18 -15.41 4.56
CA GLY A 78 -6.33 -15.19 3.67
C GLY A 78 -6.04 -14.34 2.43
N ALA A 79 -4.79 -13.89 2.22
CA ALA A 79 -4.43 -13.00 1.12
C ALA A 79 -4.33 -13.69 -0.25
N PHE A 80 -4.69 -14.97 -0.38
CA PHE A 80 -4.73 -15.65 -1.67
C PHE A 80 -6.13 -15.59 -2.26
N VAL A 81 -6.31 -14.81 -3.33
CA VAL A 81 -7.50 -14.93 -4.17
C VAL A 81 -7.30 -16.16 -5.05
N LEU A 82 -8.01 -17.23 -4.69
CA LEU A 82 -8.12 -18.42 -5.52
C LEU A 82 -9.09 -18.15 -6.68
N ARG A 83 -8.55 -18.38 -7.89
CA ARG A 83 -9.20 -18.52 -9.20
C ARG A 83 -9.57 -17.21 -9.92
N GLY A 84 -8.67 -16.80 -10.82
CA GLY A 84 -9.09 -16.12 -12.03
C GLY A 84 -10.07 -17.01 -12.80
N VAL A 85 -11.31 -16.56 -12.95
CA VAL A 85 -12.40 -17.28 -13.63
C VAL A 85 -12.14 -17.43 -15.14
N ASP A 86 -11.16 -16.68 -15.67
CA ASP A 86 -10.94 -16.49 -17.11
C ASP A 86 -9.65 -17.13 -17.68
N ARG A 87 -8.89 -17.92 -16.92
CA ARG A 87 -7.65 -18.55 -17.42
C ARG A 87 -7.64 -20.06 -17.23
N ALA A 88 -7.11 -20.76 -18.24
CA ALA A 88 -6.99 -22.22 -18.29
C ALA A 88 -6.10 -22.81 -17.17
N THR A 89 -5.41 -21.96 -16.41
CA THR A 89 -4.54 -22.36 -15.31
C THR A 89 -4.93 -21.57 -14.06
N PRO A 90 -5.26 -22.22 -12.93
CA PRO A 90 -5.44 -21.52 -11.67
C PRO A 90 -4.12 -20.87 -11.26
N MET A 91 -4.13 -19.55 -11.07
CA MET A 91 -3.04 -18.80 -10.45
C MET A 91 -3.55 -18.24 -9.13
N ASP A 92 -2.68 -18.30 -8.12
CA ASP A 92 -2.91 -17.66 -6.83
C ASP A 92 -2.58 -16.17 -6.98
N ILE A 93 -3.57 -15.29 -6.82
CA ILE A 93 -3.36 -13.84 -6.82
C ILE A 93 -3.18 -13.40 -5.36
N ILE A 94 -2.12 -12.63 -5.09
CA ILE A 94 -1.86 -12.09 -3.76
C ILE A 94 -2.65 -10.77 -3.61
N ASP A 95 -3.62 -10.75 -2.70
CA ASP A 95 -4.33 -9.56 -2.30
C ASP A 95 -3.41 -8.65 -1.46
N LEU A 96 -3.30 -7.38 -1.87
CA LEU A 96 -2.42 -6.40 -1.26
C LEU A 96 -3.10 -5.54 -0.19
N THR A 97 -4.30 -5.88 0.27
CA THR A 97 -5.07 -5.06 1.21
C THR A 97 -4.32 -4.84 2.52
N LEU A 98 -3.70 -5.88 3.09
CA LEU A 98 -2.95 -5.74 4.34
C LEU A 98 -1.73 -4.81 4.21
N PRO A 99 -0.80 -5.01 3.25
CA PRO A 99 0.28 -4.06 3.09
C PRO A 99 -0.24 -2.66 2.70
N ALA A 100 -1.37 -2.55 1.99
CA ALA A 100 -1.96 -1.25 1.70
C ALA A 100 -2.56 -0.56 2.94
N LEU A 101 -3.08 -1.34 3.90
CA LEU A 101 -3.52 -0.83 5.21
C LEU A 101 -2.33 -0.26 5.98
N TRP A 102 -1.22 -0.98 6.10
CA TRP A 102 0.00 -0.46 6.74
C TRP A 102 0.52 0.80 6.06
N GLY A 103 0.46 0.88 4.72
CA GLY A 103 0.80 2.10 3.99
C GLY A 103 -0.15 3.27 4.29
N THR A 104 -1.43 2.98 4.48
CA THR A 104 -2.45 3.96 4.87
C THR A 104 -2.20 4.48 6.28
N GLU A 105 -1.90 3.59 7.23
CA GLU A 105 -1.56 3.95 8.62
C GLU A 105 -0.27 4.75 8.70
N TRP A 106 0.74 4.38 7.91
CA TRP A 106 1.95 5.17 7.77
C TRP A 106 1.63 6.58 7.23
N LEU A 107 0.82 6.70 6.18
CA LEU A 107 0.38 8.01 5.67
C LEU A 107 -0.41 8.82 6.70
N GLN A 108 -1.23 8.18 7.55
CA GLN A 108 -1.93 8.86 8.64
C GLN A 108 -0.94 9.47 9.63
N ARG A 109 0.03 8.68 10.11
CA ARG A 109 1.08 9.16 11.04
C ARG A 109 1.83 10.35 10.47
N VAL A 110 2.21 10.26 9.20
CA VAL A 110 2.96 11.31 8.53
C VAL A 110 2.11 12.56 8.28
N THR A 111 0.84 12.38 7.89
CA THR A 111 -0.11 13.49 7.72
C THR A 111 -0.39 14.20 9.04
N ALA A 112 -0.50 13.46 10.15
CA ALA A 112 -0.75 14.01 11.48
C ALA A 112 0.40 14.91 11.98
N ALA A 113 1.64 14.65 11.53
CA ALA A 113 2.81 15.47 11.84
C ALA A 113 2.83 16.82 11.09
N LEU A 114 1.96 17.02 10.09
CA LEU A 114 1.88 18.28 9.34
C LEU A 114 1.11 19.36 10.12
N PRO A 115 1.37 20.66 9.82
CA PRO A 115 0.62 21.76 10.40
C PRO A 115 -0.89 21.61 10.24
N ALA A 116 -1.64 21.88 11.32
CA ALA A 116 -3.09 21.76 11.33
C ALA A 116 -3.74 22.75 10.34
N THR A 117 -4.29 22.21 9.27
CA THR A 117 -5.00 22.96 8.23
C THR A 117 -6.29 22.24 7.87
N ARG A 118 -7.26 22.94 7.25
CA ARG A 118 -8.48 22.30 6.72
C ARG A 118 -8.17 21.17 5.72
N ALA A 119 -7.12 21.35 4.91
CA ALA A 119 -6.68 20.33 3.98
C ALA A 119 -6.15 19.09 4.70
N ARG A 120 -5.35 19.28 5.78
CA ARG A 120 -4.86 18.19 6.64
C ARG A 120 -6.00 17.38 7.24
N PHE A 121 -6.97 18.04 7.89
CA PHE A 121 -8.13 17.34 8.46
C PHE A 121 -8.95 16.58 7.42
N ALA A 122 -9.10 17.15 6.21
CA ALA A 122 -9.77 16.45 5.12
C ALA A 122 -8.99 15.21 4.65
N ALA A 123 -7.66 15.25 4.61
CA ALA A 123 -6.84 14.10 4.29
C ALA A 123 -6.89 13.02 5.39
N GLU A 124 -6.78 13.41 6.67
CA GLU A 124 -6.91 12.52 7.83
C GLU A 124 -8.24 11.75 7.77
N LEU A 125 -9.37 12.46 7.61
CA LEU A 125 -10.69 11.82 7.50
C LEU A 125 -10.79 10.80 6.35
N ARG A 126 -10.15 11.08 5.21
CA ARG A 126 -10.17 10.16 4.06
C ARG A 126 -9.28 8.96 4.27
N LEU A 127 -8.13 9.13 4.91
CA LEU A 127 -7.26 8.02 5.29
C LEU A 127 -7.93 7.14 6.34
N ASP A 128 -8.63 7.72 7.33
CA ASP A 128 -9.42 6.96 8.32
C ASP A 128 -10.52 6.13 7.65
N THR A 129 -11.23 6.75 6.69
CA THR A 129 -12.26 6.04 5.91
C THR A 129 -11.64 4.89 5.11
N LEU A 130 -10.47 5.11 4.50
CA LEU A 130 -9.76 4.10 3.73
C LEU A 130 -9.31 2.92 4.62
N ALA A 131 -8.72 3.21 5.79
CA ALA A 131 -8.30 2.20 6.76
C ALA A 131 -9.48 1.35 7.23
N GLY A 132 -10.64 1.97 7.51
CA GLY A 132 -11.86 1.23 7.84
C GLY A 132 -12.31 0.27 6.74
N ILE A 133 -12.33 0.73 5.48
CA ILE A 133 -12.71 -0.11 4.32
C ILE A 133 -11.71 -1.25 4.09
N MET A 134 -10.42 -1.00 4.32
CA MET A 134 -9.39 -2.05 4.22
C MET A 134 -9.54 -3.10 5.32
N ASN A 135 -9.81 -2.68 6.56
CA ASN A 135 -10.12 -3.61 7.66
C ASN A 135 -11.35 -4.47 7.35
N ASP A 136 -12.45 -3.87 6.88
CA ASP A 136 -13.64 -4.62 6.45
C ASP A 136 -13.29 -5.69 5.40
N ARG A 137 -12.45 -5.33 4.41
CA ARG A 137 -12.01 -6.27 3.36
C ARG A 137 -11.11 -7.38 3.92
N LEU A 138 -10.24 -7.09 4.89
CA LEU A 138 -9.41 -8.12 5.54
C LEU A 138 -10.28 -9.14 6.28
N GLU A 139 -11.33 -8.70 6.96
CA GLU A 139 -12.31 -9.58 7.59
C GLU A 139 -13.08 -10.43 6.54
N ASP A 140 -13.48 -9.82 5.41
CA ASP A 140 -14.09 -10.56 4.30
C ASP A 140 -13.15 -11.63 3.72
N LEU A 141 -11.87 -11.30 3.52
CA LEU A 141 -10.83 -12.22 3.06
C LEU A 141 -10.61 -13.37 4.04
N ARG A 142 -10.58 -13.08 5.34
CA ARG A 142 -10.48 -14.08 6.40
C ARG A 142 -11.66 -15.03 6.37
N ALA A 143 -12.89 -14.50 6.38
CA ALA A 143 -14.11 -15.30 6.38
C ALA A 143 -14.24 -16.17 5.12
N ALA A 144 -13.75 -15.69 3.98
CA ALA A 144 -13.74 -16.44 2.74
C ALA A 144 -12.69 -17.55 2.73
N ALA A 145 -11.49 -17.30 3.26
CA ALA A 145 -10.45 -18.31 3.42
C ALA A 145 -10.91 -19.44 4.36
N GLU A 146 -11.54 -19.11 5.49
CA GLU A 146 -12.13 -20.09 6.42
C GLU A 146 -13.24 -20.93 5.75
N ALA A 147 -13.95 -20.36 4.78
CA ALA A 147 -15.02 -21.01 4.06
C ALA A 147 -14.61 -21.65 2.72
N ASP A 148 -13.32 -21.60 2.34
CA ASP A 148 -12.79 -22.02 1.03
C ASP A 148 -13.56 -21.43 -0.16
N ARG A 149 -13.83 -20.12 -0.11
CA ARG A 149 -14.59 -19.38 -1.14
C ARG A 149 -13.76 -18.27 -1.79
N PRO A 150 -13.99 -17.97 -3.08
CA PRO A 150 -13.36 -16.83 -3.72
C PRO A 150 -13.90 -15.51 -3.16
N VAL A 151 -13.06 -14.48 -3.16
CA VAL A 151 -13.43 -13.10 -2.83
C VAL A 151 -13.31 -12.24 -4.07
N GLU A 152 -14.34 -11.45 -4.36
CA GLU A 152 -14.34 -10.52 -5.48
C GLU A 152 -13.45 -9.30 -5.21
N ALA A 153 -13.00 -8.65 -6.28
CA ALA A 153 -12.35 -7.35 -6.18
C ALA A 153 -13.30 -6.33 -5.52
N SER A 154 -12.75 -5.46 -4.66
CA SER A 154 -13.56 -4.46 -3.95
C SER A 154 -13.47 -3.11 -4.65
N GLU A 155 -14.50 -2.79 -5.43
CA GLU A 155 -14.68 -1.43 -5.99
C GLU A 155 -14.64 -0.38 -4.88
N ARG A 156 -15.15 -0.70 -3.68
CA ARG A 156 -15.13 0.20 -2.51
C ARG A 156 -13.71 0.62 -2.11
N VAL A 157 -12.72 -0.29 -2.24
CA VAL A 157 -11.32 0.01 -1.91
C VAL A 157 -10.74 0.98 -2.93
N GLU A 158 -10.91 0.74 -4.22
CA GLU A 158 -10.39 1.60 -5.29
C GLU A 158 -10.96 3.02 -5.19
N ASP A 159 -12.27 3.11 -4.98
CA ASP A 159 -13.00 4.35 -4.78
C ASP A 159 -12.50 5.14 -3.56
N ALA A 160 -12.22 4.44 -2.46
CA ALA A 160 -11.68 5.04 -1.24
C ALA A 160 -10.24 5.53 -1.44
N ILE A 161 -9.41 4.77 -2.16
CA ILE A 161 -8.05 5.16 -2.53
C ILE A 161 -8.08 6.44 -3.38
N ALA A 162 -8.93 6.51 -4.40
CA ALA A 162 -9.08 7.69 -5.23
C ALA A 162 -9.48 8.93 -4.41
N ARG A 163 -10.42 8.77 -3.47
CA ARG A 163 -10.85 9.85 -2.58
C ARG A 163 -9.75 10.30 -1.62
N ALA A 164 -8.97 9.37 -1.07
CA ALA A 164 -7.82 9.67 -0.22
C ALA A 164 -6.71 10.38 -1.00
N GLY A 165 -6.38 9.89 -2.20
CA GLY A 165 -5.43 10.52 -3.10
C GLY A 165 -5.82 11.96 -3.44
N ALA A 166 -7.08 12.20 -3.82
CA ALA A 166 -7.57 13.54 -4.12
C ALA A 166 -7.52 14.50 -2.91
N ALA A 167 -7.70 13.99 -1.68
CA ALA A 167 -7.56 14.79 -0.47
C ALA A 167 -6.08 15.11 -0.17
N LEU A 168 -5.19 14.14 -0.32
CA LEU A 168 -3.74 14.32 -0.14
C LEU A 168 -3.17 15.33 -1.14
N THR A 169 -3.61 15.33 -2.40
CA THR A 169 -3.18 16.32 -3.40
C THR A 169 -3.51 17.77 -2.99
N LYS A 170 -4.52 17.99 -2.15
CA LYS A 170 -4.87 19.32 -1.64
C LYS A 170 -3.91 19.82 -0.56
N LEU A 171 -3.06 18.96 0.01
CA LEU A 171 -2.02 19.37 0.95
C LEU A 171 -0.87 20.09 0.21
N GLY A 172 -0.67 19.80 -1.06
CA GLY A 172 0.48 20.23 -1.87
C GLY A 172 1.04 19.04 -2.66
N PRO A 173 2.09 19.21 -3.46
CA PRO A 173 2.80 18.07 -4.02
C PRO A 173 3.36 17.25 -2.84
N VAL A 174 2.82 16.06 -2.68
CA VAL A 174 3.25 15.07 -1.70
C VAL A 174 4.39 14.30 -2.36
N TRP A 175 5.63 14.65 -2.02
CA TRP A 175 6.79 13.89 -2.44
C TRP A 175 7.02 12.79 -1.44
N ILE A 176 6.82 11.55 -1.87
CA ILE A 176 7.25 10.37 -1.12
C ILE A 176 8.66 10.06 -1.59
N PHE A 177 9.65 10.44 -0.78
CA PHE A 177 11.02 10.01 -1.00
C PHE A 177 11.21 8.68 -0.28
N GLY A 178 11.50 7.61 -1.02
CA GLY A 178 12.12 6.43 -0.42
C GLY A 178 13.60 6.75 -0.19
N ASN A 179 14.03 6.80 1.07
CA ASN A 179 15.45 6.85 1.38
C ASN A 179 16.07 5.45 1.22
N PRO A 180 17.36 5.38 0.85
CA PRO A 180 18.07 4.10 0.68
C PRO A 180 18.21 3.28 1.96
N ASP A 181 17.94 3.87 3.14
CA ASP A 181 17.89 3.19 4.44
C ASP A 181 16.51 2.61 4.78
N GLY A 182 15.54 2.74 3.87
CA GLY A 182 14.18 2.28 4.07
C GLY A 182 13.30 3.24 4.87
N SER A 183 13.77 4.43 5.23
CA SER A 183 12.90 5.50 5.73
C SER A 183 12.17 6.19 4.55
N ALA A 184 10.95 6.69 4.75
CA ALA A 184 10.32 7.56 3.77
C ALA A 184 10.01 8.92 4.40
N ALA A 185 10.28 9.97 3.64
CA ALA A 185 9.92 11.33 4.00
C ALA A 185 8.81 11.80 3.07
N LEU A 186 7.75 12.33 3.67
CA LEU A 186 6.72 13.04 2.95
C LEU A 186 7.08 14.52 2.96
N ALA A 187 7.58 15.03 1.85
CA ALA A 187 7.73 16.47 1.69
C ALA A 187 6.48 17.03 1.03
N VAL A 188 5.80 17.95 1.71
CA VAL A 188 4.73 18.74 1.12
C VAL A 188 5.34 20.08 0.70
N SER A 189 5.44 20.38 -0.60
CA SER A 189 5.87 21.75 -0.96
C SER A 189 4.78 22.75 -0.58
N PRO A 190 5.15 23.88 0.06
CA PRO A 190 4.20 24.97 0.29
C PRO A 190 3.58 25.45 -1.03
N PRO A 191 2.32 25.89 -1.05
CA PRO A 191 1.66 26.46 -2.24
C PRO A 191 2.45 27.62 -2.86
N GLU A 192 3.28 28.28 -2.05
CA GLU A 192 4.05 29.50 -2.33
C GLU A 192 5.19 29.27 -3.33
N TRP A 193 5.65 28.02 -3.49
CA TRP A 193 6.77 27.66 -4.36
C TRP A 193 6.39 27.57 -5.85
N ARG A 194 5.10 27.73 -6.19
CA ARG A 194 4.64 27.83 -7.59
C ARG A 194 5.10 29.12 -8.29
N SER A 195 5.59 30.11 -7.55
CA SER A 195 5.97 31.43 -8.05
C SER A 195 7.36 31.51 -8.68
N HIS A 196 8.21 30.47 -8.49
CA HIS A 196 9.62 30.51 -8.90
C HIS A 196 10.02 29.46 -9.96
N ALA A 197 9.08 28.65 -10.46
CA ALA A 197 9.34 27.64 -11.49
C ALA A 197 9.09 28.15 -12.92
N SER A 198 9.40 29.42 -13.19
CA SER A 198 9.49 29.96 -14.55
C SER A 198 10.82 30.68 -14.71
N LEU A 199 11.88 29.90 -14.84
CA LEU A 199 13.15 30.28 -15.46
C LEU A 199 13.66 29.10 -16.28
#